data_AF-A0A9N9B6B9-F1
#
_entry.id   AF-A0A9N9B6B9-F1
#
_cell.length_a   1.000
_cell.length_b   1.000
_cell.length_c   1.000
_cell.angle_alpha   90.00
_cell.angle_beta   90.00
_cell.angle_gamma   90.00
#
_symmetry.space_group_name_H-M   'P 1'
#
loop_
_entity.id
_entity.type
_entity.pdbx_description
1 polymer ?
#
loop_
_entity_poly.entity_id
_entity_poly.type
_entity_poly.pdbx_seq_one_letter_code
_entity_poly.pdbx_strand_id
1 'polypeptide(L)'
;ESMVSSGLLGKLIDSMVNKNEDYSYVLVNYMSLLARLILIDPEFIINFITIAGQQQGPMYNDKHLLNVILEIWLDKFDNIGHPKQRKLNAMAFATLISTTNPIILGYLAMFVAIWGDVLSEVKESGGGDALVYWQEEISTEVGTDGVDDTPETKRKRALLQRDPIHTTNLTQFIRLKLGECETLNGGAQIFNQVDRTDFIFED
;
A
#
# COMPACT_ATOMS: atom_id res chain seq x y z
N GLU A 1 8.37 20.14 1.24
CA GLU A 1 9.77 20.50 0.90
C GLU A 1 10.82 19.65 1.62
N SER A 2 10.79 19.51 2.96
CA SER A 2 11.80 18.75 3.73
C SER A 2 12.06 17.30 3.29
N MET A 3 11.03 16.54 2.89
CA MET A 3 11.19 15.14 2.45
C MET A 3 11.88 14.98 1.10
N VAL A 4 11.67 15.94 0.17
CA VAL A 4 12.30 15.91 -1.14
C VAL A 4 13.76 16.34 -1.01
N SER A 5 14.02 17.39 -0.22
CA SER A 5 15.36 17.92 0.00
C SER A 5 16.29 16.96 0.76
N SER A 6 15.74 16.05 1.58
CA SER A 6 16.55 15.08 2.33
C SER A 6 17.09 13.95 1.48
N GLY A 7 16.57 13.74 0.26
CA GLY A 7 16.92 12.63 -0.62
C GLY A 7 16.42 11.25 -0.14
N LEU A 8 15.74 11.17 1.01
CA LEU A 8 15.26 9.92 1.60
C LEU A 8 14.33 9.15 0.66
N LEU A 9 13.33 9.85 0.10
CA LEU A 9 12.35 9.22 -0.79
C LEU A 9 12.99 8.77 -2.11
N GLY A 10 13.96 9.54 -2.61
CA GLY A 10 14.76 9.15 -3.78
C GLY A 10 15.55 7.87 -3.50
N LYS A 11 16.21 7.79 -2.35
CA LYS A 11 16.95 6.58 -1.92
C LYS A 11 16.06 5.38 -1.67
N LEU A 12 14.85 5.57 -1.15
CA LEU A 12 13.88 4.50 -0.98
C LEU A 12 13.50 3.89 -2.34
N ILE A 13 13.13 4.74 -3.31
CA ILE A 13 12.76 4.27 -4.65
C ILE A 13 13.94 3.60 -5.36
N ASP A 14 15.12 4.22 -5.28
CA ASP A 14 16.37 3.68 -5.81
C ASP A 14 16.65 2.26 -5.26
N SER A 15 16.49 2.06 -3.94
CA SER A 15 16.69 0.77 -3.29
C SER A 15 15.63 -0.26 -3.68
N MET A 16 14.38 0.16 -3.91
CA MET A 16 13.33 -0.76 -4.39
C MET A 16 13.58 -1.26 -5.81
N VAL A 17 14.19 -0.43 -6.67
CA VAL A 17 14.31 -0.70 -8.11
C VAL A 17 15.68 -1.31 -8.46
N ASN A 18 16.76 -0.84 -7.85
CA ASN A 18 18.10 -1.31 -8.13
C ASN A 18 18.41 -2.57 -7.31
N LYS A 19 18.15 -3.72 -7.95
CA LYS A 19 18.17 -5.12 -7.48
C LYS A 19 19.52 -5.66 -6.94
N ASN A 20 20.35 -4.88 -6.27
CA ASN A 20 21.57 -5.42 -5.66
C ASN A 20 21.31 -5.89 -4.23
N GLU A 21 21.06 -7.19 -4.09
CA GLU A 21 21.26 -7.99 -2.86
C GLU A 21 20.36 -7.71 -1.63
N ASP A 22 19.26 -6.97 -1.77
CA ASP A 22 18.35 -6.80 -0.64
C ASP A 22 17.51 -8.05 -0.39
N TYR A 23 17.63 -8.61 0.81
CA TYR A 23 16.74 -9.65 1.33
C TYR A 23 15.29 -9.20 1.15
N SER A 24 14.39 -10.09 0.68
CA SER A 24 12.97 -9.77 0.47
C SER A 24 12.33 -9.08 1.68
N TYR A 25 12.81 -9.41 2.88
CA TYR A 25 12.46 -8.76 4.13
C TYR A 25 12.68 -7.22 4.12
N VAL A 26 13.79 -6.73 3.58
CA VAL A 26 14.10 -5.29 3.51
C VAL A 26 13.16 -4.59 2.53
N LEU A 27 12.95 -5.18 1.35
CA LEU A 27 12.02 -4.67 0.34
C LEU A 27 10.60 -4.52 0.89
N VAL A 28 10.12 -5.52 1.63
CA VAL A 28 8.81 -5.48 2.30
C VAL A 28 8.69 -4.28 3.27
N ASN A 29 9.77 -3.94 3.97
CA ASN A 29 9.80 -2.76 4.85
C ASN A 29 9.74 -1.45 4.05
N TYR A 30 10.46 -1.35 2.92
CA TYR A 30 10.37 -0.19 2.04
C TYR A 30 8.98 -0.02 1.41
N MET A 31 8.35 -1.13 0.98
CA MET A 31 6.97 -1.13 0.49
C MET A 31 5.99 -0.68 1.56
N SER A 32 6.16 -1.15 2.80
CA SER A 32 5.31 -0.72 3.93
C SER A 32 5.49 0.76 4.26
N LEU A 33 6.71 1.30 4.14
CA LEU A 33 6.95 2.73 4.29
C LEU A 33 6.28 3.52 3.15
N LEU A 34 6.42 3.07 1.90
CA LEU A 34 5.76 3.69 0.74
C LEU A 34 4.23 3.65 0.88
N ALA A 35 3.67 2.53 1.34
CA ALA A 35 2.25 2.37 1.63
C ALA A 35 1.73 3.44 2.61
N ARG A 36 2.47 3.69 3.70
CA ARG A 36 2.11 4.75 4.66
C ARG A 36 2.10 6.14 4.04
N LEU A 37 3.06 6.42 3.15
CA LEU A 37 3.11 7.71 2.45
C LEU A 37 1.94 7.87 1.48
N ILE A 38 1.59 6.80 0.76
CA ILE A 38 0.45 6.77 -0.16
C ILE A 38 -0.87 7.00 0.58
N LEU A 39 -1.04 6.46 1.79
CA LEU A 39 -2.24 6.72 2.59
C LEU A 39 -2.38 8.18 3.01
N ILE A 40 -1.29 8.94 3.06
CA ILE A 40 -1.29 10.37 3.43
C ILE A 40 -1.54 11.24 2.20
N ASP A 41 -0.79 11.02 1.12
CA ASP A 41 -0.87 11.80 -0.11
C ASP A 41 -0.46 10.95 -1.33
N PRO A 42 -1.42 10.27 -1.99
CA PRO A 42 -1.10 9.38 -3.10
C PRO A 42 -0.65 10.14 -4.35
N GLU A 43 -1.22 11.33 -4.59
CA GLU A 43 -0.88 12.18 -5.74
C GLU A 43 0.55 12.69 -5.64
N PHE A 44 0.99 13.12 -4.46
CA PHE A 44 2.38 13.50 -4.24
C PHE A 44 3.35 12.36 -4.57
N ILE A 45 3.05 11.13 -4.14
CA ILE A 45 3.92 9.98 -4.38
C ILE A 45 3.97 9.60 -5.86
N ILE A 46 2.83 9.61 -6.56
CA ILE A 46 2.79 9.36 -8.01
C ILE A 46 3.61 10.42 -8.76
N ASN A 47 3.44 11.70 -8.43
CA ASN A 47 4.18 12.79 -9.05
C ASN A 47 5.68 12.68 -8.76
N PHE A 48 6.05 12.34 -7.53
CA PHE A 48 7.45 12.14 -7.15
C PHE A 48 8.09 11.00 -7.95
N ILE A 49 7.43 9.83 -8.05
CA ILE A 49 7.92 8.68 -8.82
C ILE A 49 8.06 9.06 -10.30
N THR A 50 7.10 9.80 -10.86
CA THR A 50 7.14 10.26 -12.25
C THR A 50 8.37 11.14 -12.51
N ILE A 51 8.62 12.12 -11.65
CA ILE A 51 9.79 13.01 -11.74
C ILE A 51 11.09 12.23 -11.56
N ALA A 52 11.15 11.32 -10.58
CA ALA A 52 12.33 10.49 -10.33
C ALA A 52 12.67 9.61 -11.54
N GLY A 53 11.66 9.05 -12.23
CA GLY A 53 11.85 8.26 -13.44
C GLY A 53 12.47 9.06 -14.58
N GLN A 54 12.04 10.31 -14.78
CA GLN A 54 12.60 11.21 -15.81
C GLN A 54 14.10 11.52 -15.60
N GLN A 55 14.59 11.43 -14.35
CA GLN A 55 15.98 11.72 -14.01
C GLN A 55 16.92 10.51 -14.17
N GLN A 56 16.39 9.30 -14.30
CA GLN A 56 17.15 8.03 -14.30
C GLN A 56 17.56 7.54 -15.70
N GLY A 57 17.39 8.36 -16.75
CA GLY A 57 17.88 8.09 -18.11
C GLY A 57 16.91 7.30 -19.02
N PRO A 58 17.31 6.97 -20.26
CA PRO A 58 16.42 6.46 -21.31
C PRO A 58 15.74 5.12 -21.00
N MET A 59 16.33 4.30 -20.11
CA MET A 59 15.80 2.97 -19.76
C MET A 59 14.42 3.02 -19.10
N TYR A 60 14.10 4.11 -18.38
CA TYR A 60 12.79 4.36 -17.78
C TYR A 60 11.91 5.30 -18.62
N ASN A 61 12.40 5.78 -19.76
CA ASN A 61 11.57 6.53 -20.72
C ASN A 61 10.60 5.60 -21.46
N ASP A 62 10.98 4.34 -21.70
CA ASP A 62 10.12 3.35 -22.36
C ASP A 62 9.20 2.60 -21.36
N LYS A 63 9.66 2.41 -20.12
CA LYS A 63 8.86 1.87 -19.00
C LYS A 63 8.72 2.90 -17.89
N HIS A 64 7.51 3.42 -17.71
CA HIS A 64 7.19 4.36 -16.63
C HIS A 64 7.62 3.80 -15.27
N LEU A 65 8.40 4.54 -14.48
CA LEU A 65 8.95 4.05 -13.20
C LEU A 65 7.87 3.54 -12.23
N LEU A 66 6.69 4.18 -12.23
CA LEU A 66 5.53 3.72 -11.48
C LEU A 66 5.13 2.27 -11.82
N ASN A 67 5.17 1.91 -13.10
CA ASN A 67 4.87 0.57 -13.57
C ASN A 67 5.89 -0.44 -12.98
N VAL A 68 7.18 -0.11 -13.03
CA VAL A 68 8.25 -0.94 -12.47
C VAL A 68 8.07 -1.15 -10.96
N ILE A 69 7.75 -0.08 -10.22
CA ILE A 69 7.52 -0.18 -8.78
C ILE A 69 6.32 -1.07 -8.47
N LEU A 70 5.21 -0.93 -9.21
CA LEU A 70 4.02 -1.77 -9.03
C LEU A 70 4.30 -3.23 -9.36
N GLU A 71 5.00 -3.53 -10.46
CA GLU A 71 5.42 -4.89 -10.83
C GLU A 71 6.24 -5.54 -9.70
N ILE A 72 7.24 -4.82 -9.17
CA ILE A 72 8.08 -5.31 -8.06
C ILE A 72 7.26 -5.49 -6.78
N TRP A 73 6.36 -4.54 -6.48
CA TRP A 73 5.53 -4.60 -5.29
C TRP A 73 4.59 -5.81 -5.32
N LEU A 74 3.92 -6.04 -6.46
CA LEU A 74 3.03 -7.18 -6.65
C LEU A 74 3.80 -8.51 -6.60
N ASP A 75 4.96 -8.61 -7.26
CA ASP A 75 5.82 -9.81 -7.22
C ASP A 75 6.29 -10.18 -5.80
N LYS A 76 6.50 -9.16 -4.94
CA LYS A 76 6.96 -9.36 -3.56
C LYS A 76 5.86 -9.32 -2.52
N PHE A 77 4.60 -9.20 -2.92
CA PHE A 77 3.51 -9.08 -1.95
C PHE A 77 3.41 -10.31 -1.03
N ASP A 78 3.65 -11.51 -1.57
CA ASP A 78 3.63 -12.75 -0.78
C ASP A 78 4.82 -12.89 0.18
N ASN A 79 5.86 -12.08 0.01
CA ASN A 79 6.94 -11.99 1.00
C ASN A 79 6.52 -11.20 2.25
N ILE A 80 5.40 -10.47 2.21
CA ILE A 80 4.85 -9.76 3.36
C ILE A 80 4.15 -10.79 4.26
N GLY A 81 4.85 -11.26 5.29
CA GLY A 81 4.34 -12.30 6.18
C GLY A 81 3.38 -11.79 7.26
N HIS A 82 3.55 -10.55 7.75
CA HIS A 82 2.75 -10.07 8.88
C HIS A 82 1.39 -9.50 8.44
N PRO A 83 0.25 -9.95 8.98
CA PRO A 83 -1.08 -9.51 8.53
C PRO A 83 -1.31 -7.99 8.65
N LYS A 84 -0.73 -7.34 9.67
CA LYS A 84 -0.73 -5.87 9.82
C LYS A 84 -0.14 -5.17 8.59
N GLN A 85 0.98 -5.66 8.08
CA GLN A 85 1.65 -5.09 6.92
C GLN A 85 0.88 -5.41 5.64
N ARG A 86 0.37 -6.64 5.49
CA ARG A 86 -0.49 -7.01 4.34
C ARG A 86 -1.71 -6.09 4.25
N LYS A 87 -2.40 -5.84 5.37
CA LYS A 87 -3.49 -4.87 5.46
C LYS A 87 -3.06 -3.47 5.04
N LEU A 88 -1.96 -2.96 5.57
CA LEU A 88 -1.43 -1.63 5.20
C LEU A 88 -1.21 -1.50 3.69
N ASN A 89 -0.58 -2.50 3.07
CA ASN A 89 -0.31 -2.50 1.63
C ASN A 89 -1.62 -2.61 0.82
N ALA A 90 -2.57 -3.44 1.25
CA ALA A 90 -3.92 -3.52 0.66
C ALA A 90 -4.66 -2.16 0.71
N MET A 91 -4.58 -1.45 1.83
CA MET A 91 -5.14 -0.09 1.96
C MET A 91 -4.45 0.90 1.02
N ALA A 92 -3.14 0.79 0.83
CA ALA A 92 -2.41 1.64 -0.12
C ALA A 92 -2.88 1.40 -1.56
N PHE A 93 -3.06 0.13 -1.99
CA PHE A 93 -3.62 -0.17 -3.31
C PHE A 93 -5.04 0.39 -3.49
N ALA A 94 -5.90 0.27 -2.47
CA ALA A 94 -7.22 0.88 -2.50
C ALA A 94 -7.15 2.41 -2.63
N THR A 95 -6.21 3.05 -1.93
CA THR A 95 -5.99 4.50 -2.04
C THR A 95 -5.48 4.89 -3.44
N LEU A 96 -4.56 4.10 -4.01
CA LEU A 96 -4.01 4.35 -5.34
C LEU A 96 -5.09 4.35 -6.43
N ILE A 97 -6.04 3.39 -6.42
CA ILE A 97 -7.07 3.35 -7.48
C ILE A 97 -7.95 4.61 -7.48
N SER A 98 -8.10 5.27 -6.33
CA SER A 98 -8.89 6.50 -6.20
C SER A 98 -8.23 7.72 -6.86
N THR A 99 -6.96 7.61 -7.27
CA THR A 99 -6.25 8.63 -8.08
C THR A 99 -6.66 8.60 -9.55
N THR A 100 -7.36 7.55 -9.98
CA THR A 100 -7.76 7.32 -11.38
C THR A 100 -6.60 7.28 -12.38
N ASN A 101 -5.37 7.12 -11.89
CA ASN A 101 -4.20 7.04 -12.75
C ASN A 101 -4.29 5.79 -13.66
N PRO A 102 -4.20 5.93 -15.00
CA PRO A 102 -4.40 4.81 -15.92
C PRO A 102 -3.45 3.64 -15.72
N ILE A 103 -2.19 3.90 -15.33
CA ILE A 103 -1.21 2.83 -15.05
C ILE A 103 -1.68 2.02 -13.84
N ILE A 104 -2.08 2.70 -12.76
CA ILE A 104 -2.58 2.05 -11.54
C ILE A 104 -3.85 1.25 -11.82
N LEU A 105 -4.80 1.83 -12.56
CA LEU A 105 -6.05 1.14 -12.90
C LEU A 105 -5.82 -0.11 -13.77
N GLY A 106 -4.74 -0.13 -14.57
CA GLY A 106 -4.31 -1.33 -15.30
C GLY A 106 -3.98 -2.53 -14.40
N TYR A 107 -3.68 -2.30 -13.11
CA TYR A 107 -3.40 -3.35 -12.12
C TYR A 107 -4.61 -3.70 -11.24
N LEU A 108 -5.80 -3.14 -11.51
CA LEU A 108 -6.97 -3.30 -10.63
C LEU A 108 -7.33 -4.77 -10.38
N ALA A 109 -7.28 -5.63 -11.40
CA ALA A 109 -7.58 -7.05 -11.25
C ALA A 109 -6.64 -7.75 -10.24
N MET A 110 -5.34 -7.40 -10.27
CA MET A 110 -4.36 -7.92 -9.31
C MET A 110 -4.61 -7.38 -7.90
N PHE A 111 -4.98 -6.10 -7.77
CA PHE A 111 -5.36 -5.54 -6.48
C PHE A 111 -6.59 -6.21 -5.90
N VAL A 112 -7.60 -6.53 -6.72
CA VAL A 112 -8.80 -7.26 -6.28
C VAL A 112 -8.46 -8.65 -5.77
N ALA A 113 -7.55 -9.37 -6.43
CA ALA A 113 -7.07 -10.68 -5.95
C ALA A 113 -6.40 -10.54 -4.57
N ILE A 114 -5.47 -9.59 -4.43
CA ILE A 114 -4.80 -9.30 -3.15
C ILE A 114 -5.80 -8.93 -2.05
N TRP A 115 -6.79 -8.10 -2.36
CA TRP A 115 -7.83 -7.75 -1.38
C TRP A 115 -8.62 -8.98 -0.94
N GLY A 116 -8.96 -9.88 -1.86
CA GLY A 116 -9.61 -11.15 -1.55
C GLY A 116 -8.78 -12.00 -0.58
N ASP A 117 -7.49 -12.14 -0.87
CA ASP A 117 -6.56 -12.91 -0.04
C ASP A 117 -6.44 -12.31 1.36
N VAL A 118 -6.14 -11.01 1.47
CA VAL A 118 -5.97 -10.34 2.77
C VAL A 118 -7.26 -10.33 3.59
N LEU A 119 -8.42 -10.13 2.96
CA LEU A 119 -9.72 -10.19 3.65
C LEU A 119 -10.06 -11.61 4.13
N SER A 120 -9.53 -12.65 3.49
CA SER A 120 -9.72 -14.04 3.92
C SER A 120 -8.84 -14.42 5.12
N GLU A 121 -7.68 -13.77 5.27
CA GLU A 121 -6.69 -14.06 6.31
C GLU A 121 -7.11 -13.60 7.71
N VAL A 122 -7.79 -12.45 7.83
CA VAL A 122 -8.05 -11.82 9.14
C VAL A 122 -9.52 -11.47 9.34
N LYS A 123 -10.04 -11.91 10.49
CA LYS A 123 -11.35 -11.48 10.99
C LYS A 123 -11.19 -10.27 11.89
N GLU A 124 -11.31 -9.08 11.31
CA GLU A 124 -11.34 -7.83 12.05
C GLU A 124 -12.59 -7.73 12.95
N SER A 125 -12.44 -7.10 14.09
CA SER A 125 -13.56 -6.58 14.88
C SER A 125 -14.29 -5.46 14.13
N GLY A 126 -15.46 -5.04 14.62
CA GLY A 126 -16.26 -3.97 13.99
C GLY A 126 -15.52 -2.63 13.81
N GLY A 127 -14.44 -2.39 14.55
CA GLY A 127 -13.58 -1.20 14.40
C GLY A 127 -12.40 -1.39 13.43
N GLY A 128 -12.24 -2.57 12.84
CA GLY A 128 -11.12 -2.87 11.94
C GLY A 128 -9.87 -3.41 12.61
N ASP A 129 -9.86 -3.64 13.92
CA ASP A 129 -8.69 -4.18 14.62
C ASP A 129 -8.75 -5.70 14.80
N ALA A 130 -7.58 -6.34 14.93
CA ALA A 130 -7.42 -7.76 15.20
C ALA A 130 -6.21 -8.02 16.11
N LEU A 131 -6.32 -9.00 17.02
CA LEU A 131 -5.24 -9.35 17.96
C LEU A 131 -3.92 -9.67 17.25
N VAL A 132 -3.98 -10.30 16.07
CA VAL A 132 -2.80 -10.66 15.27
C VAL A 132 -1.98 -9.44 14.82
N TYR A 133 -2.57 -8.23 14.77
CA TYR A 133 -1.85 -7.02 14.41
C TYR A 133 -0.82 -6.58 15.46
N TRP A 134 -1.01 -7.03 16.71
CA TRP A 134 -0.19 -6.67 17.87
C TRP A 134 0.96 -7.68 18.14
N GLN A 135 1.04 -8.79 17.40
CA GLN A 135 1.87 -9.94 17.78
C GLN A 135 3.39 -9.64 17.77
N GLU A 136 3.90 -8.86 16.81
CA GLU A 136 5.30 -8.40 16.80
C GLU A 136 5.66 -7.49 17.99
N GLU A 137 4.70 -6.73 18.49
CA GLU A 137 4.92 -5.76 19.58
C GLU A 137 4.94 -6.44 20.94
N ILE A 138 4.08 -7.45 21.11
CA ILE A 138 4.01 -8.28 22.33
C ILE A 138 5.31 -9.09 22.49
N SER A 139 5.90 -9.61 21.42
CA SER A 139 7.11 -10.46 21.49
C SER A 139 8.36 -9.76 22.02
N THR A 140 8.43 -8.42 21.99
CA THR A 140 9.52 -7.65 22.60
C THR A 140 9.32 -7.37 24.10
N GLU A 141 8.13 -7.64 24.65
CA GLU A 141 7.70 -7.09 25.95
C GLU A 141 7.42 -8.18 27.01
N VAL A 142 7.43 -9.46 26.65
CA VAL A 142 7.24 -10.57 27.61
C VAL A 142 8.55 -10.85 28.37
N GLY A 143 8.82 -10.10 29.44
CA GLY A 143 9.88 -10.52 30.36
C GLY A 143 10.33 -9.56 31.46
N THR A 144 9.86 -8.32 31.52
CA THR A 144 10.28 -7.41 32.61
C THR A 144 9.11 -6.58 33.11
N ASP A 145 8.71 -6.81 34.37
CA ASP A 145 7.66 -6.12 35.14
C ASP A 145 7.85 -4.57 35.29
N GLY A 146 8.68 -3.93 34.46
CA GLY A 146 8.99 -2.51 34.51
C GLY A 146 9.20 -1.80 33.16
N VAL A 147 9.20 -2.49 32.01
CA VAL A 147 9.36 -1.86 30.68
C VAL A 147 8.05 -1.31 30.12
N ASP A 148 6.92 -1.81 30.61
CA ASP A 148 5.59 -1.46 30.10
C ASP A 148 5.13 -0.05 30.50
N ASP A 149 5.81 0.60 31.44
CA ASP A 149 5.38 1.89 32.00
C ASP A 149 6.26 3.10 31.62
N THR A 150 7.27 2.91 30.76
CA THR A 150 8.12 4.03 30.33
C THR A 150 7.30 5.06 29.51
N PRO A 151 7.67 6.35 29.56
CA PRO A 151 7.04 7.36 28.70
C PRO A 151 7.13 7.03 27.21
N GLU A 152 8.20 6.35 26.78
CA GLU A 152 8.37 5.91 25.40
C GLU A 152 7.37 4.81 25.03
N THR A 153 7.24 3.76 25.85
CA THR A 153 6.29 2.65 25.63
C THR A 153 4.86 3.19 25.56
N LYS A 154 4.49 4.08 26.50
CA LYS A 154 3.18 4.76 26.51
C LYS A 154 2.94 5.56 25.24
N ARG A 155 3.94 6.33 24.77
CA ARG A 155 3.85 7.13 23.53
C ARG A 155 3.73 6.23 22.30
N LYS A 156 4.52 5.16 22.21
CA LYS A 156 4.47 4.18 21.11
C LYS A 156 3.11 3.51 21.04
N ARG A 157 2.58 3.03 22.17
CA ARG A 157 1.24 2.43 22.27
C ARG A 157 0.15 3.41 21.85
N ALA A 158 0.21 4.66 22.33
CA ALA A 158 -0.75 5.70 21.94
C ALA A 158 -0.67 6.06 20.44
N LEU A 159 0.53 6.00 19.83
CA LEU A 159 0.70 6.19 18.40
C LEU A 159 0.06 5.06 17.60
N LEU A 160 0.29 3.81 18.01
CA LEU A 160 -0.26 2.62 17.35
C LEU A 160 -1.78 2.56 17.44
N GLN A 161 -2.36 2.93 18.59
CA GLN A 161 -3.82 3.03 18.76
C GLN A 161 -4.48 4.05 17.83
N ARG A 162 -3.72 5.00 17.28
CA ARG A 162 -4.21 6.01 16.31
C ARG A 162 -3.85 5.65 14.87
N ASP A 163 -3.10 4.57 14.67
CA ASP A 163 -2.71 4.15 13.34
C ASP A 163 -3.95 3.70 12.55
N PRO A 164 -4.12 4.11 11.28
CA PRO A 164 -5.18 3.64 10.41
C PRO A 164 -5.34 2.11 10.39
N ILE A 165 -4.25 1.35 10.56
CA ILE A 165 -4.30 -0.10 10.55
C ILE A 165 -5.14 -0.67 11.72
N HIS A 166 -5.19 0.03 12.86
CA HIS A 166 -5.97 -0.39 14.03
C HIS A 166 -7.33 0.31 14.14
N THR A 167 -7.56 1.35 13.34
CA THR A 167 -8.74 2.22 13.46
C THR A 167 -9.67 2.19 12.25
N THR A 168 -9.27 1.46 11.19
CA THR A 168 -9.99 1.40 9.93
C THR A 168 -10.33 -0.04 9.58
N ASN A 169 -11.61 -0.34 9.34
CA ASN A 169 -12.03 -1.64 8.84
C ASN A 169 -11.66 -1.78 7.35
N LEU A 170 -10.91 -2.81 6.99
CA LEU A 170 -10.36 -2.98 5.65
C LEU A 170 -11.46 -3.16 4.60
N THR A 171 -12.52 -3.92 4.92
CA THR A 171 -13.65 -4.14 3.99
C THR A 171 -14.36 -2.82 3.68
N GLN A 172 -14.67 -2.04 4.71
CA GLN A 172 -15.33 -0.74 4.55
C GLN A 172 -14.44 0.24 3.79
N PHE A 173 -13.14 0.25 4.07
CA PHE A 173 -12.18 1.12 3.41
C PHE A 173 -12.04 0.81 1.91
N ILE A 174 -11.89 -0.46 1.54
CA ILE A 174 -11.81 -0.86 0.12
C ILE A 174 -13.09 -0.46 -0.62
N ARG A 175 -14.26 -0.70 -0.03
CA ARG A 175 -15.56 -0.28 -0.62
C ARG A 175 -15.65 1.23 -0.82
N LEU A 176 -15.22 2.00 0.19
CA LEU A 176 -15.19 3.46 0.10
C LEU A 176 -14.31 3.91 -1.08
N LYS A 177 -13.09 3.39 -1.16
CA LYS A 177 -12.13 3.75 -2.22
C LYS A 177 -12.56 3.30 -3.62
N LEU A 178 -13.19 2.13 -3.75
CA LEU A 178 -13.82 1.72 -5.01
C LEU A 178 -14.95 2.68 -5.41
N GLY A 179 -15.81 3.09 -4.47
CA GLY A 179 -16.87 4.07 -4.75
C GLY A 179 -16.35 5.46 -5.13
N GLU A 180 -15.26 5.91 -4.49
CA GLU A 180 -14.55 7.14 -4.88
C GLU A 180 -14.03 7.03 -6.33
N CYS A 181 -13.32 5.95 -6.65
CA CYS A 181 -12.82 5.67 -7.99
C CYS A 181 -13.94 5.63 -9.04
N GLU A 182 -15.02 4.90 -8.75
CA GLU A 182 -16.20 4.79 -9.63
C GLU A 182 -16.82 6.18 -9.91
N THR A 183 -17.01 6.97 -8.86
CA THR A 183 -17.60 8.33 -8.97
C THR A 183 -16.73 9.23 -9.83
N LEU A 184 -15.40 9.19 -9.65
CA LEU A 184 -14.46 10.00 -10.42
C LEU A 184 -14.38 9.58 -11.90
N ASN A 185 -14.73 8.33 -12.22
CA ASN A 185 -14.79 7.81 -13.59
C ASN A 185 -16.20 7.88 -14.22
N GLY A 186 -17.06 8.77 -13.73
CA GLY A 186 -18.38 9.02 -14.33
C GLY A 186 -19.52 8.16 -13.77
N GLY A 187 -19.28 7.45 -12.66
CA GLY A 187 -20.28 6.73 -11.89
C GLY A 187 -20.65 5.34 -12.43
N ALA A 188 -21.47 4.62 -11.65
CA ALA A 188 -21.86 3.22 -11.86
C ALA A 188 -22.27 2.87 -13.29
N GLN A 189 -22.94 3.80 -13.97
CA GLN A 189 -23.52 3.55 -15.29
C GLN A 189 -22.43 3.37 -16.36
N ILE A 190 -21.36 4.15 -16.29
CA ILE A 190 -20.22 4.04 -17.21
C ILE A 190 -19.31 2.89 -16.77
N PHE A 191 -19.09 2.75 -15.45
CA PHE A 191 -18.24 1.70 -14.90
C PHE A 191 -18.74 0.28 -15.27
N ASN A 192 -20.06 0.05 -15.22
CA ASN A 192 -20.68 -1.23 -15.62
C ASN A 192 -20.71 -1.48 -17.13
N GLN A 193 -20.41 -0.48 -17.98
CA GLN A 193 -20.35 -0.66 -19.43
C GLN A 193 -19.02 -1.22 -19.89
N VAL A 194 -17.92 -0.88 -19.21
CA VAL A 194 -16.56 -1.35 -19.53
C VAL A 194 -16.48 -2.88 -19.41
N ASP A 195 -17.10 -3.46 -18.37
CA ASP A 195 -17.18 -4.91 -18.14
C ASP A 195 -17.98 -5.67 -19.23
N ARG A 196 -18.80 -4.97 -20.02
CA ARG A 196 -19.62 -5.58 -21.09
C ARG A 196 -18.99 -5.49 -22.46
N THR A 197 -18.08 -4.54 -22.70
CA THR A 197 -17.45 -4.35 -24.01
C THR A 197 -16.31 -5.33 -24.30
N ASP A 198 -15.77 -6.00 -23.27
CA ASP A 198 -14.75 -7.05 -23.44
C ASP A 198 -15.33 -8.42 -23.84
N PHE A 199 -16.66 -8.54 -23.97
CA PHE A 199 -17.36 -9.75 -24.43
C PHE A 199 -17.99 -9.64 -25.83
N ILE A 200 -17.68 -8.58 -26.59
CA ILE A 200 -18.17 -8.42 -27.97
C ILE A 200 -17.00 -8.34 -28.94
N PHE A 201 -16.14 -9.37 -28.94
CA PHE A 201 -15.41 -9.77 -30.14
C PHE A 201 -15.27 -11.31 -30.13
N GLU A 202 -15.58 -11.91 -31.29
CA GLU A 202 -15.63 -13.35 -31.63
C GLU A 202 -16.92 -14.10 -31.24
N ASP A 203 -17.99 -13.94 -32.04
CA ASP A 203 -18.29 -14.80 -33.21
C ASP A 203 -19.28 -14.09 -34.18
#